data_AF-A0A7Y5UAE1-F1
#
_entry.id   AF-A0A7Y5UAE1-F1
#
_cell.length_a   1.000
_cell.length_b   1.000
_cell.length_c   1.000
_cell.angle_alpha   90.00
_cell.angle_beta   90.00
_cell.angle_gamma   90.00
#
_symmetry.space_group_name_H-M   'P 1'
#
loop_
_entity.id
_entity.type
_entity.pdbx_description
1 polymer ?
#
loop_
_entity_poly.entity_id
_entity_poly.type
_entity_poly.pdbx_seq_one_letter_code
_entity_poly.pdbx_strand_id
1 'polypeptide(L)'
;MQDGWQQLVYEMQLATARDVAMVLPLPTAEDESPQLEFISLSEYPDFFRDLDRCFPAPAPVAVSAAVAASAGGNVKVIPVGSFNASFLPSQRDFDRLDPRFRLNRDILAVLPQYARYSFAIFQLRSGEHQIHPMALRFRTRDSTTLFFPTLHVHDAAIHESAHFDHELYAQGGFGADWVRGAHAPRSTMDFGNFLVADRTRGLVQPDAAVFKGTLFGELPNVDHWVRCFGERTG
;
A
#
# COMPACT_ATOMS: atom_id res chain seq x y z
N MET A 1 11.88 4.98 5.57
CA MET A 1 12.83 3.85 5.62
C MET A 1 13.66 3.98 6.89
N GLN A 2 13.86 2.89 7.62
CA GLN A 2 14.68 2.90 8.85
C GLN A 2 15.51 1.63 8.89
N ASP A 3 16.82 1.74 9.13
CA ASP A 3 17.76 0.60 9.24
C ASP A 3 17.73 -0.38 8.04
N GLY A 4 17.54 0.16 6.84
CA GLY A 4 17.43 -0.64 5.61
C GLY A 4 16.08 -1.31 5.41
N TRP A 5 15.08 -1.04 6.25
CA TRP A 5 13.71 -1.50 6.07
C TRP A 5 12.84 -0.47 5.36
N GLN A 6 12.12 -0.95 4.35
CA GLN A 6 10.97 -0.27 3.79
C GLN A 6 9.69 -0.97 4.27
N GLN A 7 8.67 -0.17 4.55
CA GLN A 7 7.35 -0.63 4.97
C GLN A 7 6.35 -0.28 3.86
N LEU A 8 5.43 -1.19 3.57
CA LEU A 8 4.38 -1.03 2.57
C LEU A 8 3.04 -1.39 3.20
N VAL A 9 2.03 -0.60 2.89
CA VAL A 9 0.64 -0.86 3.25
C VAL A 9 -0.18 -0.70 1.97
N TYR A 10 -1.07 -1.65 1.69
CA TYR A 10 -2.00 -1.63 0.57
C TYR A 10 -3.42 -1.72 1.07
N GLU A 11 -4.31 -0.92 0.50
CA GLU A 11 -5.75 -1.06 0.66
C GLU A 11 -6.38 -1.08 -0.73
N MET A 12 -7.39 -1.93 -0.89
CA MET A 12 -8.13 -2.06 -2.14
C MET A 12 -9.55 -2.52 -1.87
N GLN A 13 -10.45 -2.19 -2.79
CA GLN A 13 -11.74 -2.85 -2.91
C GLN A 13 -11.63 -3.90 -4.00
N LEU A 14 -12.04 -5.13 -3.69
CA LEU A 14 -11.95 -6.26 -4.61
C LEU A 14 -13.35 -6.69 -5.03
N ALA A 15 -13.62 -6.68 -6.34
CA ALA A 15 -14.78 -7.33 -6.93
C ALA A 15 -14.29 -8.24 -8.07
N THR A 16 -14.29 -9.56 -7.84
CA THR A 16 -13.80 -10.53 -8.84
C THR A 16 -14.65 -11.80 -8.87
N ALA A 17 -14.88 -12.32 -10.07
CA ALA A 17 -15.63 -13.56 -10.28
C ALA A 17 -14.83 -14.83 -9.93
N ARG A 18 -13.51 -14.72 -9.72
CA ARG A 18 -12.61 -15.85 -9.45
C ARG A 18 -11.62 -15.49 -8.35
N ASP A 19 -11.09 -16.51 -7.67
CA ASP A 19 -9.97 -16.31 -6.74
C ASP A 19 -8.78 -15.72 -7.52
N VAL A 20 -8.11 -14.72 -6.95
CA VAL A 20 -7.00 -14.00 -7.58
C VAL A 20 -5.81 -13.92 -6.62
N ALA A 21 -4.62 -13.65 -7.14
CA ALA A 21 -3.45 -13.34 -6.34
C ALA A 21 -2.95 -11.94 -6.69
N MET A 22 -2.73 -11.11 -5.67
CA MET A 22 -1.87 -9.95 -5.79
C MET A 22 -0.43 -10.39 -5.56
N VAL A 23 0.44 -10.06 -6.51
CA VAL A 23 1.87 -10.39 -6.48
C VAL A 23 2.66 -9.11 -6.44
N LEU A 24 3.29 -8.84 -5.30
CA LEU A 24 4.10 -7.64 -5.11
C LEU A 24 5.57 -8.01 -5.27
N PRO A 25 6.26 -7.58 -6.35
CA PRO A 25 7.71 -7.69 -6.42
C PRO A 25 8.32 -6.78 -5.34
N LEU A 26 9.43 -7.20 -4.72
CA LEU A 26 10.11 -6.45 -3.68
C LEU A 26 11.63 -6.44 -3.96
N PRO A 27 12.26 -5.26 -4.06
CA PRO A 27 13.69 -5.13 -4.31
C PRO A 27 14.47 -5.43 -3.03
N THR A 28 14.40 -6.65 -2.52
CA THR A 28 15.03 -7.02 -1.26
C THR A 28 16.55 -7.01 -1.33
N ALA A 29 17.21 -6.82 -0.19
CA ALA A 29 18.64 -7.07 -0.03
C ALA A 29 18.96 -8.54 -0.38
N GLU A 30 20.22 -8.86 -0.68
CA GLU A 30 20.64 -10.21 -1.12
C GLU A 30 21.23 -11.06 0.01
N ASP A 31 21.04 -10.63 1.26
CA ASP A 31 21.59 -11.31 2.44
C ASP A 31 20.67 -12.45 2.94
N GLU A 32 21.23 -13.40 3.68
CA GLU A 32 20.51 -14.57 4.19
C GLU A 32 19.59 -14.25 5.39
N SER A 33 19.54 -13.00 5.84
CA SER A 33 18.69 -12.53 6.93
C SER A 33 17.20 -12.67 6.58
N PRO A 34 16.28 -12.76 7.57
CA PRO A 34 14.85 -12.58 7.31
C PRO A 34 14.61 -11.25 6.58
N GLN A 35 14.19 -11.35 5.32
CA GLN A 35 14.07 -10.19 4.44
C GLN A 35 12.69 -9.55 4.47
N LEU A 36 11.68 -10.23 5.04
CA LEU A 36 10.29 -9.80 4.98
C LEU A 36 9.50 -10.23 6.21
N GLU A 37 8.62 -9.34 6.66
CA GLU A 37 7.63 -9.62 7.69
C GLU A 37 6.26 -9.07 7.27
N PHE A 38 5.20 -9.88 7.43
CA PHE A 38 3.83 -9.43 7.29
C PHE A 38 3.33 -8.83 8.60
N ILE A 39 2.59 -7.73 8.51
CA ILE A 39 2.05 -7.00 9.66
C ILE A 39 0.53 -7.02 9.53
N SER A 40 -0.15 -7.57 10.54
CA SER A 40 -1.60 -7.62 10.54
C SER A 40 -2.18 -6.27 10.95
N LEU A 41 -2.96 -5.66 10.05
CA LEU A 41 -3.79 -4.48 10.32
C LEU A 41 -5.29 -4.83 10.39
N SER A 42 -5.62 -6.10 10.66
CA SER A 42 -7.02 -6.53 10.82
C SER A 42 -7.79 -5.76 11.91
N GLU A 43 -7.09 -5.24 12.92
CA GLU A 43 -7.65 -4.41 14.00
C GLU A 43 -7.64 -2.91 13.66
N TYR A 44 -7.17 -2.53 12.48
CA TYR A 44 -7.11 -1.14 12.02
C TYR A 44 -7.57 -0.98 10.55
N PRO A 45 -8.84 -1.31 10.24
CA PRO A 45 -9.38 -1.25 8.88
C PRO A 45 -9.48 0.18 8.32
N ASP A 46 -9.40 1.20 9.17
CA ASP A 46 -9.55 2.60 8.80
C ASP A 46 -8.19 3.31 8.58
N PHE A 47 -7.09 2.56 8.42
CA PHE A 47 -5.73 3.09 8.39
C PHE A 47 -5.55 4.25 7.39
N PHE A 48 -5.97 4.08 6.14
CA PHE A 48 -5.82 5.12 5.11
C PHE A 48 -6.80 6.27 5.27
N ARG A 49 -8.03 5.99 5.72
CA ARG A 49 -8.99 7.06 6.08
C ARG A 49 -8.44 7.95 7.19
N ASP A 50 -7.76 7.37 8.17
CA ASP A 50 -7.12 8.11 9.26
C ASP A 50 -5.87 8.86 8.77
N LEU A 51 -5.13 8.30 7.81
CA LEU A 51 -3.96 8.93 7.20
C LEU A 51 -4.32 10.12 6.29
N ASP A 52 -5.41 10.03 5.53
CA ASP A 52 -5.89 11.09 4.62
C ASP A 52 -6.29 12.36 5.39
N ARG A 53 -6.63 12.24 6.67
CA ARG A 53 -6.94 13.39 7.54
C ARG A 53 -5.74 14.30 7.82
N CYS A 54 -4.51 13.88 7.50
CA CYS A 54 -3.35 14.77 7.45
C CYS A 54 -3.43 15.80 6.31
N PHE A 55 -4.39 15.66 5.39
CA PHE A 55 -4.59 16.48 4.20
C PHE A 55 -6.00 17.09 4.15
N PRO A 56 -6.43 17.83 5.20
CA PRO A 56 -7.75 18.44 5.18
C PRO A 56 -7.84 19.42 4.00
N ALA A 57 -8.91 19.29 3.20
CA ALA A 57 -9.25 20.32 2.23
C ALA A 57 -9.40 21.66 2.97
N PRO A 58 -8.98 22.79 2.37
CA PRO A 58 -9.27 24.09 2.96
C PRO A 58 -10.77 24.18 3.21
N ALA A 59 -11.16 24.50 4.45
CA ALA A 59 -12.55 24.56 4.84
C ALA A 59 -13.28 25.50 3.86
N PRO A 60 -14.40 25.08 3.24
CA PRO A 60 -15.22 26.00 2.47
C PRO A 60 -15.65 27.12 3.43
N VAL A 61 -15.39 28.37 3.04
CA VAL A 61 -15.94 29.54 3.74
C VAL A 61 -17.46 29.38 3.71
N ALA A 62 -18.07 29.14 4.87
CA ALA A 62 -19.48 28.83 4.96
C ALA A 62 -20.32 30.03 4.49
N VAL A 63 -21.03 29.87 3.38
CA VAL A 63 -22.25 30.62 3.10
C VAL A 63 -23.39 29.67 3.44
N SER A 64 -24.14 29.97 4.49
CA SER A 64 -25.20 29.10 4.99
C SER A 64 -26.29 28.91 3.94
N ALA A 65 -26.56 27.66 3.58
CA ALA A 65 -27.83 27.24 2.99
C ALA A 65 -28.25 25.92 3.64
N ALA A 66 -29.39 25.93 4.33
CA ALA A 66 -29.95 24.75 4.98
C ALA A 66 -30.59 23.83 3.93
N VAL A 67 -30.30 22.52 4.00
CA VAL A 67 -31.11 21.50 3.33
C VAL A 67 -31.17 20.22 4.16
N ALA A 68 -32.35 19.58 4.11
CA ALA A 68 -32.87 18.56 5.01
C ALA A 68 -32.23 17.17 4.88
N ALA A 69 -32.33 16.41 5.97
CA ALA A 69 -31.93 15.01 6.08
C ALA A 69 -32.86 14.06 5.30
N SER A 70 -32.30 12.95 4.81
CA SER A 70 -33.06 11.74 4.48
C SER A 70 -32.34 10.50 5.02
N ALA A 71 -33.13 9.54 5.51
CA ALA A 71 -32.70 8.29 6.11
C ALA A 71 -32.69 7.15 5.06
N GLY A 72 -31.74 6.22 5.18
CA GLY A 72 -31.67 4.97 4.42
C GLY A 72 -30.99 3.89 5.27
N GLY A 73 -31.66 2.76 5.44
CA GLY A 73 -31.34 1.73 6.43
C GLY A 73 -30.41 0.59 5.95
N ASN A 74 -30.15 -0.28 6.93
CA ASN A 74 -29.37 -1.52 6.93
C ASN A 74 -27.86 -1.42 6.70
N VAL A 75 -27.09 -1.63 7.77
CA VAL A 75 -25.80 -2.30 7.67
C VAL A 75 -25.73 -3.39 8.73
N LYS A 76 -25.68 -4.64 8.28
CA LYS A 76 -25.17 -5.75 9.08
C LYS A 76 -24.40 -6.68 8.15
N VAL A 77 -23.08 -6.58 8.17
CA VAL A 77 -22.17 -7.58 7.60
C VAL A 77 -20.98 -7.81 8.56
N ILE A 78 -20.62 -9.09 8.63
CA ILE A 78 -19.63 -9.91 9.39
C ILE A 78 -18.81 -10.62 8.27
N PRO A 79 -17.62 -11.26 8.40
CA PRO A 79 -16.56 -11.35 9.43
C PRO A 79 -15.17 -10.85 8.91
N VAL A 80 -14.13 -10.98 9.75
CA VAL A 80 -12.80 -10.36 9.63
C VAL A 80 -11.71 -11.37 9.21
N GLY A 81 -10.97 -11.02 8.17
CA GLY A 81 -9.81 -11.74 7.62
C GLY A 81 -10.10 -12.25 6.20
N SER A 82 -9.36 -11.79 5.19
CA SER A 82 -9.78 -11.92 3.78
C SER A 82 -8.75 -12.49 2.81
N PHE A 83 -7.55 -12.84 3.28
CA PHE A 83 -6.49 -13.35 2.40
C PHE A 83 -5.49 -14.27 3.11
N ASN A 84 -4.79 -15.09 2.33
CA ASN A 84 -3.57 -15.76 2.75
C ASN A 84 -2.36 -15.00 2.20
N ALA A 85 -1.38 -14.72 3.04
CA ALA A 85 -0.12 -14.09 2.64
C ALA A 85 1.00 -15.13 2.54
N SER A 86 1.88 -14.99 1.56
CA SER A 86 3.05 -15.85 1.37
C SER A 86 4.25 -15.06 0.87
N PHE A 87 5.45 -15.49 1.27
CA PHE A 87 6.71 -14.91 0.81
C PHE A 87 7.45 -15.88 -0.10
N LEU A 88 7.90 -15.38 -1.25
CA LEU A 88 8.74 -16.11 -2.19
C LEU A 88 10.10 -15.40 -2.31
N PRO A 89 11.21 -16.04 -1.91
CA PRO A 89 12.53 -15.42 -2.01
C PRO A 89 12.96 -15.10 -3.45
N SER A 90 12.44 -15.83 -4.44
CA SER A 90 12.82 -15.65 -5.84
C SER A 90 11.70 -16.04 -6.82
N GLN A 91 11.85 -15.66 -8.09
CA GLN A 91 10.96 -16.11 -9.18
C GLN A 91 10.90 -17.65 -9.32
N ARG A 92 11.96 -18.37 -8.90
CA ARG A 92 12.00 -19.85 -8.98
C ARG A 92 11.04 -20.51 -8.00
N ASP A 93 10.64 -19.80 -6.95
CA ASP A 93 9.78 -20.32 -5.89
C ASP A 93 8.28 -20.29 -6.25
N PHE A 94 7.88 -19.69 -7.39
CA PHE A 94 6.47 -19.63 -7.80
C PHE A 94 5.83 -21.00 -7.98
N ASP A 95 6.60 -22.02 -8.38
CA ASP A 95 6.13 -23.41 -8.47
C ASP A 95 5.71 -24.01 -7.12
N ARG A 96 6.05 -23.36 -6.01
CA ARG A 96 5.67 -23.79 -4.66
C ARG A 96 4.28 -23.27 -4.24
N LEU A 97 3.73 -22.29 -4.97
CA LEU A 97 2.37 -21.80 -4.72
C LEU A 97 1.34 -22.87 -5.08
N ASP A 98 0.16 -22.76 -4.47
CA ASP A 98 -1.02 -23.51 -4.91
C ASP A 98 -1.27 -23.22 -6.41
N PRO A 99 -1.48 -24.23 -7.26
CA PRO A 99 -1.66 -24.06 -8.70
C PRO A 99 -2.69 -23.00 -9.11
N ARG A 100 -3.72 -22.76 -8.28
CA ARG A 100 -4.75 -21.73 -8.52
C ARG A 100 -4.22 -20.31 -8.50
N PHE A 101 -3.08 -20.07 -7.84
CA PHE A 101 -2.48 -18.76 -7.62
C PHE A 101 -1.11 -18.61 -8.27
N ARG A 102 -0.69 -19.57 -9.11
CA ARG A 102 0.56 -19.47 -9.85
C ARG A 102 0.41 -18.49 -11.00
N LEU A 103 1.35 -17.56 -11.12
CA LEU A 103 1.52 -16.79 -12.34
C LEU A 103 2.02 -17.71 -13.45
N ASN A 104 1.57 -17.46 -14.69
CA ASN A 104 2.14 -18.14 -15.86
C ASN A 104 3.65 -17.80 -15.94
N ARG A 105 4.49 -18.82 -16.10
CA ARG A 105 5.95 -18.68 -16.26
C ARG A 105 6.33 -17.80 -17.46
N ASP A 106 5.49 -17.76 -18.49
CA ASP A 106 5.70 -16.90 -19.65
C ASP A 106 5.64 -15.41 -19.28
N ILE A 107 4.78 -15.04 -18.30
CA ILE A 107 4.70 -13.67 -17.77
C ILE A 107 5.96 -13.33 -16.98
N LEU A 108 6.43 -14.25 -16.14
CA LEU A 108 7.66 -14.03 -15.36
C LEU A 108 8.88 -13.85 -16.27
N ALA A 109 8.93 -14.57 -17.40
CA ALA A 109 10.00 -14.47 -18.38
C ALA A 109 10.07 -13.11 -19.09
N VAL A 110 8.93 -12.42 -19.26
CA VAL A 110 8.88 -11.07 -19.83
C VAL A 110 9.07 -9.95 -18.78
N LEU A 111 9.37 -10.31 -17.53
CA LEU A 111 9.68 -9.39 -16.44
C LEU A 111 11.14 -9.55 -15.93
N PRO A 112 12.16 -9.40 -16.80
CA PRO A 112 13.56 -9.59 -16.41
C PRO A 112 14.03 -8.61 -15.34
N GLN A 113 13.37 -7.45 -15.21
CA GLN A 113 13.67 -6.47 -14.16
C GLN A 113 13.49 -7.03 -12.75
N TYR A 114 12.64 -8.06 -12.58
CA TYR A 114 12.39 -8.70 -11.28
C TYR A 114 13.23 -9.97 -11.05
N ALA A 115 14.21 -10.27 -11.89
CA ALA A 115 15.00 -11.50 -11.80
C ALA A 115 15.71 -11.67 -10.45
N ARG A 116 16.02 -10.56 -9.78
CA ARG A 116 16.67 -10.53 -8.46
C ARG A 116 15.73 -10.11 -7.34
N TYR A 117 14.43 -10.00 -7.58
CA TYR A 117 13.46 -9.55 -6.58
C TYR A 117 12.94 -10.76 -5.79
N SER A 118 12.48 -10.49 -4.58
CA SER A 118 11.58 -11.40 -3.86
C SER A 118 10.13 -10.96 -4.07
N PHE A 119 9.17 -11.75 -3.60
CA PHE A 119 7.76 -11.49 -3.85
C PHE A 119 6.91 -11.72 -2.60
N ALA A 120 6.00 -10.79 -2.33
CA ALA A 120 4.90 -11.01 -1.42
C ALA A 120 3.64 -11.37 -2.23
N ILE A 121 2.97 -12.45 -1.84
CA ILE A 121 1.80 -12.98 -2.51
C ILE A 121 0.62 -12.89 -1.57
N PHE A 122 -0.45 -12.21 -1.99
CA PHE A 122 -1.72 -12.15 -1.27
C PHE A 122 -2.79 -12.86 -2.09
N GLN A 123 -3.23 -14.01 -1.60
CA GLN A 123 -4.26 -14.82 -2.24
C GLN A 123 -5.63 -14.37 -1.75
N LEU A 124 -6.44 -13.88 -2.68
CA LEU A 124 -7.72 -13.24 -2.44
C LEU A 124 -8.84 -14.11 -3.01
N ARG A 125 -9.94 -14.23 -2.25
CA ARG A 125 -11.09 -15.02 -2.65
C ARG A 125 -12.00 -14.25 -3.59
N SER A 126 -12.66 -14.98 -4.49
CA SER A 126 -13.75 -14.48 -5.33
C SER A 126 -14.87 -13.84 -4.51
N GLY A 127 -15.55 -12.87 -5.11
CA GLY A 127 -16.64 -12.09 -4.51
C GLY A 127 -16.32 -10.59 -4.44
N GLU A 128 -17.21 -9.88 -3.77
CA GLU A 128 -17.05 -8.47 -3.42
C GLU A 128 -16.59 -8.37 -1.97
N HIS A 129 -15.41 -7.81 -1.75
CA HIS A 129 -14.76 -7.77 -0.44
C HIS A 129 -14.12 -6.42 -0.19
N GLN A 130 -14.35 -5.87 1.00
CA GLN A 130 -13.48 -4.85 1.57
C GLN A 130 -12.30 -5.56 2.25
N ILE A 131 -11.12 -5.46 1.64
CA ILE A 131 -9.92 -6.07 2.19
C ILE A 131 -9.33 -5.10 3.21
N HIS A 132 -9.17 -5.53 4.46
CA HIS A 132 -8.47 -4.71 5.44
C HIS A 132 -7.04 -4.44 4.95
N PRO A 133 -6.40 -3.33 5.37
CA PRO A 133 -5.06 -2.99 4.92
C PRO A 133 -4.07 -4.17 5.05
N MET A 134 -3.36 -4.42 3.97
CA MET A 134 -2.32 -5.44 3.82
C MET A 134 -0.97 -4.78 4.06
N ALA A 135 -0.35 -5.04 5.20
CA ALA A 135 0.95 -4.45 5.54
C ALA A 135 2.07 -5.47 5.54
N LEU A 136 3.24 -5.02 5.10
CA LEU A 136 4.48 -5.77 5.16
C LEU A 136 5.66 -4.81 5.35
N ARG A 137 6.77 -5.33 5.85
CA ARG A 137 8.07 -4.66 5.80
C ARG A 137 9.09 -5.58 5.17
N PHE A 138 10.02 -5.01 4.42
CA PHE A 138 11.10 -5.76 3.80
C PHE A 138 12.43 -5.02 3.87
N ARG A 139 13.54 -5.77 3.93
CA ARG A 139 14.89 -5.18 3.81
C ARG A 139 15.11 -4.77 2.37
N THR A 140 15.11 -3.47 2.09
CA THR A 140 15.36 -2.94 0.75
C THR A 140 16.84 -3.01 0.40
N ARG A 141 17.16 -3.24 -0.88
CA ARG A 141 18.54 -3.09 -1.40
C ARG A 141 18.96 -1.63 -1.59
N ASP A 142 18.00 -0.71 -1.66
CA ASP A 142 18.24 0.72 -1.82
C ASP A 142 17.47 1.48 -0.73
N SER A 143 18.22 2.08 0.20
CA SER A 143 17.67 2.87 1.31
C SER A 143 17.47 4.35 0.95
N THR A 144 17.73 4.75 -0.30
CA THR A 144 17.62 6.13 -0.77
C THR A 144 16.35 6.38 -1.60
N THR A 145 15.66 5.32 -2.01
CA THR A 145 14.42 5.38 -2.77
C THR A 145 13.32 4.53 -2.12
N LEU A 146 12.09 5.05 -2.07
CA LEU A 146 10.90 4.26 -1.79
C LEU A 146 10.41 3.61 -3.08
N PHE A 147 10.10 2.33 -2.97
CA PHE A 147 9.56 1.53 -4.06
C PHE A 147 8.06 1.24 -3.89
N PHE A 148 7.23 1.63 -4.84
CA PHE A 148 5.81 1.30 -4.88
C PHE A 148 5.54 0.28 -6.00
N PRO A 149 5.33 -1.02 -5.67
CA PRO A 149 4.95 -2.02 -6.66
C PRO A 149 3.55 -1.71 -7.21
N THR A 150 3.52 -1.18 -8.43
CA THR A 150 2.34 -0.56 -9.06
C THR A 150 2.17 -0.97 -10.52
N LEU A 151 3.11 -1.72 -11.08
CA LEU A 151 2.92 -2.34 -12.39
C LEU A 151 1.72 -3.30 -12.35
N HIS A 152 0.80 -3.13 -13.29
CA HIS A 152 -0.39 -3.93 -13.44
C HIS A 152 -0.15 -5.06 -14.45
N VAL A 153 -0.52 -6.28 -14.06
CA VAL A 153 -0.59 -7.45 -14.95
C VAL A 153 -2.00 -7.97 -14.92
N HIS A 154 -2.66 -7.95 -16.07
CA HIS A 154 -4.02 -8.45 -16.25
C HIS A 154 -4.08 -9.33 -17.50
N ASP A 155 -4.99 -10.30 -17.52
CA ASP A 155 -5.19 -11.20 -18.66
C ASP A 155 -3.92 -11.90 -19.17
N ALA A 156 -2.99 -12.18 -18.26
CA ALA A 156 -1.68 -12.74 -18.55
C ALA A 156 -0.81 -11.90 -19.51
N ALA A 157 -1.09 -10.59 -19.59
CA ALA A 157 -0.36 -9.65 -20.42
C ALA A 157 0.11 -8.43 -19.61
N ILE A 158 1.16 -7.79 -20.11
CA ILE A 158 1.62 -6.49 -19.64
C ILE A 158 1.34 -5.52 -20.77
N HIS A 159 0.50 -4.54 -20.49
CA HIS A 159 0.22 -3.44 -21.41
C HIS A 159 1.24 -2.32 -21.22
N GLU A 160 1.51 -1.53 -22.27
CA GLU A 160 2.41 -0.38 -22.19
C GLU A 160 1.88 0.72 -21.27
N SER A 161 0.56 0.90 -21.25
CA SER A 161 -0.17 1.78 -20.34
C SER A 161 -1.17 1.01 -19.49
N ALA A 162 -1.55 1.60 -18.37
CA ALA A 162 -2.63 1.14 -17.52
C ALA A 162 -3.38 2.33 -16.93
N HIS A 163 -4.66 2.12 -16.61
CA HIS A 163 -5.43 3.08 -15.84
C HIS A 163 -5.07 2.96 -14.35
N PHE A 164 -4.60 4.07 -13.76
CA PHE A 164 -4.33 4.16 -12.34
C PHE A 164 -5.43 4.97 -11.63
N ASP A 165 -5.78 4.53 -10.43
CA ASP A 165 -6.59 5.29 -9.47
C ASP A 165 -6.01 5.07 -8.06
N HIS A 166 -4.77 5.55 -7.86
CA HIS A 166 -4.01 5.31 -6.64
C HIS A 166 -3.71 6.63 -5.94
N GLU A 167 -4.02 6.67 -4.64
CA GLU A 167 -3.41 7.62 -3.71
C GLU A 167 -2.17 6.96 -3.10
N LEU A 168 -1.05 7.67 -3.12
CA LEU A 168 0.20 7.22 -2.53
C LEU A 168 0.49 8.04 -1.28
N TYR A 169 0.87 7.36 -0.20
CA TYR A 169 1.27 7.99 1.05
C TYR A 169 2.70 7.62 1.41
N ALA A 170 3.45 8.56 1.96
CA ALA A 170 4.84 8.33 2.36
C ALA A 170 5.27 9.19 3.55
N GLN A 171 6.28 8.73 4.30
CA GLN A 171 6.98 9.51 5.34
C GLN A 171 8.46 9.65 5.00
N GLY A 172 9.01 10.86 5.15
CA GLY A 172 10.37 11.24 4.75
C GLY A 172 10.42 12.64 4.14
N GLY A 173 11.47 12.98 3.40
CA GLY A 173 11.54 14.21 2.61
C GLY A 173 11.28 13.93 1.13
N PHE A 174 10.37 14.66 0.51
CA PHE A 174 9.98 14.47 -0.90
C PHE A 174 10.01 15.78 -1.69
N GLY A 175 10.01 15.65 -3.02
CA GLY A 175 10.02 16.77 -3.96
C GLY A 175 8.67 17.49 -4.04
N ALA A 176 8.61 18.55 -4.86
CA ALA A 176 7.43 19.41 -4.99
C ALA A 176 6.19 18.70 -5.56
N ASP A 177 6.35 17.56 -6.23
CA ASP A 177 5.26 16.78 -6.80
C ASP A 177 4.43 16.03 -5.73
N TRP A 178 4.86 16.11 -4.47
CA TRP A 178 4.17 15.53 -3.32
C TRP A 178 3.56 16.62 -2.46
N VAL A 179 2.29 16.48 -2.13
CA VAL A 179 1.62 17.36 -1.18
C VAL A 179 2.12 17.00 0.22
N ARG A 180 2.64 17.99 0.95
CA ARG A 180 3.03 17.82 2.36
C ARG A 180 1.82 18.01 3.25
N GLY A 181 1.46 16.98 4.01
CA GLY A 181 0.40 17.03 5.01
C GLY A 181 0.89 17.60 6.33
N ALA A 182 -0.01 17.63 7.31
CA ALA A 182 0.37 17.88 8.69
C ALA A 182 1.36 16.82 9.19
N HIS A 183 2.20 17.17 10.17
CA HIS A 183 2.87 16.18 11.01
C HIS A 183 1.82 15.31 11.70
N ALA A 184 2.12 14.05 12.02
CA ALA A 184 1.24 13.24 12.85
C ALA A 184 1.60 13.46 14.35
N PRO A 185 1.12 14.50 15.05
CA PRO A 185 1.74 14.89 16.31
C PRO A 185 1.37 13.87 17.38
N ARG A 186 2.37 13.35 18.11
CA ARG A 186 2.21 12.37 19.19
C ARG A 186 1.20 12.77 20.27
N SER A 187 0.98 14.07 20.49
CA SER A 187 -0.01 14.63 21.44
C SER A 187 -1.43 14.74 20.88
N THR A 188 -1.61 14.69 19.55
CA THR A 188 -2.93 14.70 18.90
C THR A 188 -3.46 13.27 18.70
N MET A 189 -2.59 12.27 18.81
CA MET A 189 -2.92 10.84 18.74
C MET A 189 -3.71 10.29 19.94
N ASP A 190 -3.98 11.12 20.95
CA ASP A 190 -4.73 10.74 22.17
C ASP A 190 -5.94 11.64 22.46
N PHE A 191 -6.13 12.72 21.68
CA PHE A 191 -7.30 13.60 21.78
C PHE A 191 -8.29 13.33 20.65
N GLY A 192 -8.78 12.10 20.63
CA GLY A 192 -10.01 11.75 19.91
C GLY A 192 -10.00 11.91 18.40
N ASN A 193 -8.85 12.11 17.73
CA ASN A 193 -8.76 12.17 16.26
C ASN A 193 -7.30 12.01 15.73
N PHE A 194 -6.97 10.75 15.40
CA PHE A 194 -6.17 10.25 14.26
C PHE A 194 -4.72 9.78 14.47
N LEU A 195 -4.55 8.51 14.03
CA LEU A 195 -3.40 7.61 14.14
C LEU A 195 -2.95 7.29 15.56
N VAL A 196 -3.69 6.40 16.24
CA VAL A 196 -3.23 5.77 17.48
C VAL A 196 -1.95 5.00 17.16
N ALA A 197 -0.78 5.49 17.61
CA ALA A 197 0.53 4.91 17.32
C ALA A 197 0.59 3.39 17.59
N ASP A 198 -0.14 2.91 18.59
CA ASP A 198 -0.21 1.48 18.92
C ASP A 198 -0.93 0.64 17.84
N ARG A 199 -1.95 1.21 17.19
CA ARG A 199 -2.71 0.52 16.13
C ARG A 199 -1.95 0.42 14.81
N THR A 200 -0.98 1.31 14.58
CA THR A 200 -0.14 1.26 13.37
C THR A 200 0.90 0.16 13.43
N ARG A 201 1.10 -0.47 14.59
CA ARG A 201 2.11 -1.52 14.79
C ARG A 201 3.52 -1.05 14.38
N GLY A 202 3.81 0.24 14.53
CA GLY A 202 5.10 0.85 14.16
C GLY A 202 5.27 1.13 12.66
N LEU A 203 4.19 1.08 11.87
CA LEU A 203 4.20 1.40 10.44
C LEU A 203 4.26 2.90 10.12
N VAL A 204 3.91 3.73 11.10
CA VAL A 204 3.89 5.18 10.96
C VAL A 204 4.74 5.76 12.07
N GLN A 205 5.71 6.58 11.70
CA GLN A 205 6.53 7.38 12.61
C GLN A 205 5.71 8.60 13.03
N PRO A 206 5.33 8.75 14.31
CA PRO A 206 4.50 9.87 14.75
C PRO A 206 5.07 11.22 14.32
N ASP A 207 6.31 11.51 14.71
CA ASP A 207 6.83 12.86 14.57
C ASP A 207 7.25 13.24 13.13
N ALA A 208 7.16 12.30 12.18
CA ALA A 208 7.49 12.53 10.77
C ALA A 208 6.30 13.11 9.99
N ALA A 209 6.61 13.98 9.02
CA ALA A 209 5.60 14.50 8.11
C ALA A 209 5.08 13.39 7.17
N VAL A 210 3.78 13.41 6.90
CA VAL A 210 3.13 12.55 5.90
C VAL A 210 3.02 13.33 4.59
N PHE A 211 3.28 12.65 3.48
CA PHE A 211 3.15 13.20 2.14
C PHE A 211 2.18 12.37 1.31
N LYS A 212 1.43 13.04 0.44
CA LYS A 212 0.45 12.44 -0.47
C LYS A 212 0.80 12.75 -1.92
N GLY A 213 0.83 11.71 -2.74
CA GLY A 213 0.94 11.77 -4.19
C GLY A 213 -0.24 11.03 -4.82
N THR A 214 -0.43 11.20 -6.13
CA THR A 214 -1.53 10.54 -6.86
C THR A 214 -1.03 9.99 -8.18
N LEU A 215 -1.48 8.78 -8.52
CA LEU A 215 -1.37 8.20 -9.85
C LEU A 215 -2.80 8.05 -10.38
N PHE A 216 -3.18 8.87 -11.34
CA PHE A 216 -4.56 8.93 -11.81
C PHE A 216 -4.64 8.99 -13.34
N GLY A 217 -5.51 8.17 -13.92
CA GLY A 217 -5.75 8.08 -15.35
C GLY A 217 -4.80 7.13 -16.08
N GLU A 218 -4.77 7.22 -17.41
CA GLU A 218 -3.90 6.41 -18.27
C GLU A 218 -2.44 6.87 -18.17
N LEU A 219 -1.58 6.02 -17.60
CA LEU A 219 -0.16 6.29 -17.39
C LEU A 219 0.69 5.11 -17.89
N PRO A 220 2.01 5.31 -18.10
CA PRO A 220 2.92 4.19 -18.36
C PRO A 220 2.81 3.12 -17.27
N ASN A 221 2.67 1.86 -17.68
CA ASN A 221 2.47 0.75 -16.77
C ASN A 221 3.80 0.27 -16.17
N VAL A 222 4.32 1.03 -15.21
CA VAL A 222 5.60 0.79 -14.56
C VAL A 222 5.48 0.92 -13.04
N ASP A 223 6.41 0.30 -12.31
CA ASP A 223 6.53 0.56 -10.88
C ASP A 223 7.02 1.98 -10.60
N HIS A 224 6.59 2.53 -9.48
CA HIS A 224 6.88 3.90 -9.10
C HIS A 224 7.97 3.95 -8.04
N TRP A 225 8.98 4.79 -8.30
CA TRP A 225 10.13 5.01 -7.43
C TRP A 225 10.15 6.46 -6.97
N VAL A 226 10.34 6.68 -5.67
CA VAL A 226 10.35 8.02 -5.08
C VAL A 226 11.64 8.23 -4.32
N ARG A 227 12.42 9.21 -4.73
CA ARG A 227 13.66 9.55 -4.02
C ARG A 227 13.33 10.16 -2.66
N CYS A 228 13.93 9.62 -1.62
CA CYS A 228 13.89 10.21 -0.30
C CYS A 228 15.02 11.22 -0.17
N PHE A 229 14.68 12.47 0.10
CA PHE A 229 15.62 13.43 0.65
C PHE A 229 15.63 13.20 2.16
N GLY A 230 16.80 12.97 2.75
CA GLY A 230 16.91 12.91 4.22
C GLY A 230 16.26 14.16 4.84
N GLU A 231 15.63 14.01 6.01
CA GLU A 231 15.05 15.15 6.71
C GLU A 231 16.14 16.21 6.89
N ARG A 232 15.95 17.38 6.28
CA ARG A 232 16.77 18.54 6.61
C ARG A 232 16.42 18.93 8.04
N THR A 233 17.25 18.53 8.99
CA THR A 233 17.25 19.08 10.34
C THR A 233 17.58 20.56 10.21
N GLY A 234 16.54 21.39 10.26
CA GLY A 234 16.64 22.84 10.42
C GLY A 234 16.74 23.20 11.89
#